data_AF-A0A2S2N8K5-F1
#
_entry.id   AF-A0A2S2N8K5-F1
#
_cell.length_a   1.000
_cell.length_b   1.000
_cell.length_c   1.000
_cell.angle_alpha   90.00
_cell.angle_beta   90.00
_cell.angle_gamma   90.00
#
_symmetry.space_group_name_H-M   'P 1'
#
loop_
_entity.id
_entity.type
_entity.pdbx_description
1 polymer ?
#
loop_
_entity_poly.entity_id
_entity_poly.type
_entity_poly.pdbx_seq_one_letter_code
_entity_poly.pdbx_strand_id
1 'polypeptide(L)'
;FLIYDMPHLIKSVRNNLLNGDFEINNRRIVSINDIKKAYEIDANNTALAMIKITPTHLNPNPFQKMNCKLAIQLLSNSVSAAIKTCIATGEIKSSTAINTANFIDVVNKMFDSSNSKNLCDPNPNRKPMSNRNPQIFENLEKAKQLFKNTIKICHRTKKISIPPCFIGIVWTTTAIQQLYESEKLEMSTVVPSTNIEYF
;
A
#
# COMPACT_ATOMS: atom_id res chain seq x y z
N PHE A 1 22.42 -1.88 4.34
CA PHE A 1 21.00 -1.52 4.46
C PHE A 1 20.16 -2.77 4.74
N LEU A 2 19.06 -2.67 5.52
CA LEU A 2 18.16 -3.81 5.80
C LEU A 2 16.83 -3.62 5.04
N ILE A 3 16.53 -4.52 4.10
CA ILE A 3 15.37 -4.44 3.20
C ILE A 3 14.61 -5.77 3.31
N TYR A 4 13.32 -5.71 3.63
CA TYR A 4 12.45 -6.89 3.63
C TYR A 4 11.73 -7.05 2.30
N ASP A 5 11.29 -8.27 2.00
CA ASP A 5 10.49 -8.55 0.81
C ASP A 5 9.13 -7.84 0.84
N MET A 6 8.95 -6.86 -0.05
CA MET A 6 7.76 -6.00 -0.06
C MET A 6 6.46 -6.79 -0.33
N PRO A 7 6.35 -7.70 -1.31
CA PRO A 7 5.19 -8.58 -1.47
C PRO A 7 4.78 -9.30 -0.18
N HIS A 8 5.73 -9.84 0.58
CA HIS A 8 5.43 -10.49 1.86
C HIS A 8 5.00 -9.51 2.96
N LEU A 9 5.54 -8.29 2.98
CA LEU A 9 5.05 -7.22 3.86
C LEU A 9 3.59 -6.88 3.56
N ILE A 10 3.23 -6.65 2.29
CA ILE A 10 1.84 -6.37 1.87
C ILE A 10 0.91 -7.52 2.22
N LYS A 11 1.33 -8.78 1.99
CA LYS A 11 0.58 -9.97 2.43
C LYS A 11 0.31 -9.94 3.93
N SER A 12 1.32 -9.60 4.73
CA SER A 12 1.18 -9.52 6.19
C SER A 12 0.26 -8.36 6.62
N VAL A 13 0.34 -7.19 5.96
CA VAL A 13 -0.61 -6.07 6.17
C VAL A 13 -2.03 -6.54 5.90
N ARG A 14 -2.29 -7.17 4.74
CA ARG A 14 -3.60 -7.73 4.41
C ARG A 14 -4.09 -8.71 5.48
N ASN A 15 -3.25 -9.66 5.88
CA ASN A 15 -3.64 -10.67 6.88
C ASN A 15 -3.95 -10.05 8.26
N ASN A 16 -3.28 -8.95 8.61
CA ASN A 16 -3.58 -8.21 9.82
C ASN A 16 -4.91 -7.45 9.72
N LEU A 17 -5.21 -6.85 8.56
CA LEU A 17 -6.47 -6.14 8.30
C LEU A 17 -7.68 -7.08 8.27
N LEU A 18 -7.50 -8.32 7.80
CA LEU A 18 -8.58 -9.33 7.82
C LEU A 18 -9.02 -9.72 9.25
N ASN A 19 -8.13 -9.57 10.24
CA ASN A 19 -8.34 -10.02 11.61
C ASN A 19 -8.41 -8.87 12.63
N GLY A 20 -8.39 -7.63 12.17
CA GLY A 20 -8.36 -6.45 13.02
C GLY A 20 -8.49 -5.17 12.21
N ASP A 21 -8.92 -4.11 12.87
CA ASP A 21 -8.93 -2.78 12.29
C ASP A 21 -7.59 -2.10 12.56
N PHE A 22 -7.23 -1.14 11.71
CA PHE A 22 -6.09 -0.28 11.97
C PHE A 22 -6.55 1.07 12.45
N GLU A 23 -5.87 1.60 13.45
CA GLU A 23 -6.05 2.96 13.93
C GLU A 23 -4.81 3.78 13.57
N ILE A 24 -5.03 4.86 12.82
CA ILE A 24 -4.00 5.78 12.36
C ILE A 24 -4.14 7.08 13.16
N ASN A 25 -3.03 7.56 13.75
CA ASN A 25 -2.98 8.81 14.53
C ASN A 25 -4.06 8.88 15.63
N ASN A 26 -4.38 7.75 16.28
CA ASN A 26 -5.35 7.64 17.37
C ASN A 26 -6.77 8.17 17.05
N ARG A 27 -7.16 8.21 15.76
CA ARG A 27 -8.46 8.77 15.34
C ARG A 27 -9.05 8.11 14.10
N ARG A 28 -8.22 7.79 13.10
CA ARG A 28 -8.70 7.32 11.80
C ARG A 28 -8.70 5.81 11.77
N ILE A 29 -9.88 5.22 11.71
CA ILE A 29 -10.05 3.77 11.60
C ILE A 29 -10.06 3.33 10.15
N VAL A 30 -9.32 2.26 9.86
CA VAL A 30 -9.31 1.51 8.60
C VAL A 30 -9.88 0.13 8.88
N SER A 31 -10.91 -0.26 8.12
CA SER A 31 -11.59 -1.52 8.34
C SER A 31 -11.79 -2.31 7.06
N ILE A 32 -11.62 -3.63 7.17
CA ILE A 32 -11.94 -4.56 6.08
C ILE A 32 -13.42 -4.49 5.66
N ASN A 33 -14.30 -4.09 6.58
CA ASN A 33 -15.74 -4.02 6.31
C ASN A 33 -16.10 -2.95 5.28
N ASP A 34 -15.34 -1.85 5.21
CA ASP A 34 -15.54 -0.84 4.16
C ASP A 34 -15.21 -1.41 2.77
N ILE A 35 -14.20 -2.30 2.68
CA ILE A 35 -13.85 -2.99 1.42
C ILE A 35 -14.93 -4.00 1.04
N LYS A 36 -15.42 -4.79 2.01
CA LYS A 36 -16.50 -5.76 1.78
C LYS A 36 -17.77 -5.07 1.27
N LYS A 37 -18.16 -3.97 1.92
CA LYS A 37 -19.35 -3.21 1.52
C LYS A 37 -19.21 -2.63 0.11
N ALA A 38 -18.05 -2.05 -0.22
CA ALA A 38 -17.80 -1.55 -1.57
C ALA A 38 -17.82 -2.67 -2.62
N TYR A 39 -17.29 -3.85 -2.29
CA TYR A 39 -17.36 -5.02 -3.18
C TYR A 39 -18.80 -5.51 -3.39
N GLU A 40 -19.63 -5.55 -2.33
CA GLU A 40 -21.04 -5.94 -2.43
C GLU A 40 -21.84 -4.97 -3.32
N ILE A 41 -21.60 -3.67 -3.20
CA ILE A 41 -22.19 -2.66 -4.07
C ILE A 41 -21.73 -2.87 -5.51
N ASP A 42 -20.40 -2.95 -5.72
CA ASP A 42 -19.81 -3.10 -7.05
C ASP A 42 -20.31 -4.37 -7.77
N ALA A 43 -20.44 -5.48 -7.05
CA ALA A 43 -20.90 -6.75 -7.59
C ALA A 43 -22.35 -6.72 -8.14
N ASN A 44 -23.16 -5.74 -7.74
CA ASN A 44 -24.51 -5.54 -8.26
C ASN A 44 -24.57 -4.56 -9.45
N ASN A 45 -23.45 -3.92 -9.80
CA ASN A 45 -23.39 -2.99 -10.92
C ASN A 45 -23.24 -3.72 -12.26
N THR A 46 -23.75 -3.11 -13.32
CA THR A 46 -23.57 -3.61 -14.70
C THR A 46 -22.10 -3.57 -15.13
N ALA A 47 -21.38 -2.53 -14.72
CA ALA A 47 -19.96 -2.37 -14.95
C ALA A 47 -19.21 -2.44 -13.62
N LEU A 48 -18.34 -3.45 -13.48
CA LEU A 48 -17.60 -3.71 -12.25
C LEU A 48 -16.32 -2.88 -12.22
N ALA A 49 -16.09 -2.13 -11.14
CA ALA A 49 -14.84 -1.44 -10.87
C ALA A 49 -13.78 -2.37 -10.24
N MET A 50 -14.21 -3.38 -9.47
CA MET A 50 -13.36 -4.34 -8.77
C MET A 50 -13.25 -5.70 -9.49
N ILE A 51 -13.12 -5.71 -10.82
CA ILE A 51 -13.13 -6.92 -11.69
C ILE A 51 -12.23 -8.07 -11.21
N LYS A 52 -11.09 -7.73 -10.59
CA LYS A 52 -10.10 -8.72 -10.12
C LYS A 52 -10.39 -9.29 -8.74
N ILE A 53 -11.29 -8.65 -7.99
CA ILE A 53 -11.62 -9.03 -6.62
C ILE A 53 -12.68 -10.12 -6.66
N THR A 54 -12.53 -11.08 -5.76
CA THR A 54 -13.41 -12.23 -5.61
C THR A 54 -13.63 -12.48 -4.12
N PRO A 55 -14.60 -13.31 -3.72
CA PRO A 55 -14.82 -13.63 -2.30
C PRO A 55 -13.57 -14.16 -1.60
N THR A 56 -12.69 -14.86 -2.35
CA THR A 56 -11.38 -15.35 -1.89
C THR A 56 -10.44 -14.25 -1.39
N HIS A 57 -10.57 -13.02 -1.91
CA HIS A 57 -9.77 -11.88 -1.45
C HIS A 57 -10.19 -11.42 -0.05
N LEU A 58 -11.51 -11.42 0.21
CA LEU A 58 -12.14 -10.89 1.42
C LEU A 58 -12.21 -11.93 2.54
N ASN A 59 -12.29 -13.22 2.19
CA ASN A 59 -12.32 -14.32 3.15
C ASN A 59 -11.42 -15.50 2.69
N PRO A 60 -10.09 -15.31 2.65
CA PRO A 60 -9.17 -16.35 2.23
C PRO A 60 -9.04 -17.48 3.27
N ASN A 61 -8.96 -18.72 2.78
CA ASN A 61 -8.56 -19.87 3.58
C ASN A 61 -7.04 -19.80 3.96
N PRO A 62 -6.54 -20.69 4.85
CA PRO A 62 -5.14 -20.66 5.28
C PRO A 62 -4.11 -20.69 4.14
N PHE A 63 -4.32 -21.48 3.09
CA PHE A 63 -3.43 -21.51 1.93
C PHE A 63 -3.49 -20.21 1.10
N GLN A 64 -4.69 -19.69 0.89
CA GLN A 64 -4.92 -18.43 0.17
C GLN A 64 -4.38 -17.21 0.93
N LYS A 65 -4.29 -17.27 2.27
CA LYS A 65 -3.62 -16.24 3.09
C LYS A 65 -2.14 -16.08 2.76
N MET A 66 -1.51 -17.12 2.22
CA MET A 66 -0.11 -17.11 1.82
C MET A 66 0.14 -16.47 0.44
N ASN A 67 -0.91 -16.27 -0.36
CA ASN A 67 -0.80 -15.74 -1.72
C ASN A 67 -0.63 -14.21 -1.72
N CYS A 68 0.56 -13.72 -2.09
CA CYS A 68 0.84 -12.29 -2.21
C CYS A 68 0.01 -11.60 -3.30
N LYS A 69 -0.31 -12.28 -4.40
CA LYS A 69 -1.09 -11.71 -5.51
C LYS A 69 -2.47 -11.27 -5.03
N LEU A 70 -3.16 -12.10 -4.25
CA LEU A 70 -4.47 -11.76 -3.68
C LEU A 70 -4.37 -10.53 -2.75
N ALA A 71 -3.30 -10.42 -1.96
CA ALA A 71 -3.10 -9.28 -1.08
C ALA A 71 -2.85 -7.98 -1.85
N ILE A 72 -2.00 -8.03 -2.88
CA ILE A 72 -1.69 -6.87 -3.73
C ILE A 72 -2.92 -6.43 -4.52
N GLN A 73 -3.72 -7.37 -5.04
CA GLN A 73 -4.96 -7.05 -5.75
C GLN A 73 -5.99 -6.40 -4.81
N LEU A 74 -6.15 -6.90 -3.58
CA LEU A 74 -7.07 -6.32 -2.60
C LEU A 74 -6.64 -4.91 -2.17
N LEU A 75 -5.35 -4.67 -2.03
CA LEU A 75 -4.78 -3.38 -1.62
C LEU A 75 -4.34 -2.55 -2.85
N SER A 76 -5.19 -2.50 -3.87
CA SER A 76 -4.88 -1.83 -5.15
C SER A 76 -5.61 -0.51 -5.37
N ASN A 77 -5.12 0.28 -6.32
CA ASN A 77 -5.74 1.56 -6.71
C ASN A 77 -7.21 1.41 -7.14
N SER A 78 -7.58 0.35 -7.88
CA SER A 78 -8.97 0.14 -8.31
C SER A 78 -9.91 -0.07 -7.13
N VAL A 79 -9.46 -0.75 -6.07
CA VAL A 79 -10.25 -0.94 -4.85
C VAL A 79 -10.41 0.38 -4.10
N SER A 80 -9.34 1.17 -3.98
CA SER A 80 -9.41 2.52 -3.39
C SER A 80 -10.39 3.42 -4.15
N ALA A 81 -10.30 3.43 -5.49
CA ALA A 81 -11.15 4.22 -6.35
C ALA A 81 -12.62 3.80 -6.22
N ALA A 82 -12.93 2.50 -6.24
CA ALA A 82 -14.29 2.01 -6.08
C ALA A 82 -14.90 2.40 -4.73
N ILE A 83 -14.14 2.33 -3.62
CA ILE A 83 -14.61 2.81 -2.31
C ILE A 83 -14.90 4.32 -2.36
N LYS A 84 -14.01 5.12 -2.96
CA LYS A 84 -14.20 6.58 -3.11
C LYS A 84 -15.44 6.90 -3.95
N THR A 85 -15.69 6.16 -5.03
CA THR A 85 -16.88 6.30 -5.86
C THR A 85 -18.14 6.02 -5.05
N CYS A 86 -18.19 4.90 -4.32
CA CYS A 86 -19.34 4.56 -3.47
C CYS A 86 -19.62 5.61 -2.38
N ILE A 87 -18.58 6.30 -1.89
CA ILE A 87 -18.74 7.44 -0.96
C ILE A 87 -19.34 8.64 -1.70
N ALA A 88 -18.79 8.98 -2.87
CA ALA A 88 -19.23 10.13 -3.65
C ALA A 88 -20.68 10.01 -4.15
N THR A 89 -21.13 8.79 -4.46
CA THR A 89 -22.52 8.47 -4.85
C THR A 89 -23.46 8.34 -3.65
N GLY A 90 -22.93 8.35 -2.41
CA GLY A 90 -23.72 8.22 -1.19
C GLY A 90 -24.15 6.79 -0.83
N GLU A 91 -23.67 5.78 -1.56
CA GLU A 91 -23.93 4.36 -1.33
C GLU A 91 -23.23 3.85 -0.05
N ILE A 92 -22.06 4.43 0.27
CA ILE A 92 -21.36 4.22 1.54
C ILE A 92 -21.39 5.49 2.38
N LYS A 93 -22.09 5.41 3.52
CA LYS A 93 -22.17 6.47 4.55
C LYS A 93 -21.24 6.23 5.75
N SER A 94 -20.35 5.25 5.66
CA SER A 94 -19.41 4.90 6.74
C SER A 94 -18.39 6.02 6.92
N SER A 95 -18.20 6.48 8.17
CA SER A 95 -17.18 7.48 8.51
C SER A 95 -15.74 6.97 8.35
N THR A 96 -15.55 5.64 8.28
CA THR A 96 -14.23 5.01 8.14
C THR A 96 -13.85 4.73 6.69
N ALA A 97 -14.82 4.69 5.77
CA ALA A 97 -14.59 4.28 4.39
C ALA A 97 -13.56 5.17 3.66
N ILE A 98 -13.59 6.49 3.89
CA ILE A 98 -12.61 7.40 3.29
C ILE A 98 -11.19 7.13 3.82
N ASN A 99 -11.06 6.79 5.11
CA ASN A 99 -9.78 6.44 5.71
C ASN A 99 -9.26 5.12 5.12
N THR A 100 -10.15 4.12 4.96
CA THR A 100 -9.82 2.85 4.33
C THR A 100 -9.35 3.05 2.88
N ALA A 101 -10.07 3.84 2.09
CA ALA A 101 -9.69 4.12 0.71
C ALA A 101 -8.33 4.83 0.61
N ASN A 102 -8.09 5.83 1.46
CA ASN A 102 -6.83 6.57 1.48
C ASN A 102 -5.66 5.71 1.96
N PHE A 103 -5.88 4.82 2.94
CA PHE A 103 -4.89 3.84 3.37
C PHE A 103 -4.48 2.93 2.20
N ILE A 104 -5.46 2.36 1.49
CA ILE A 104 -5.20 1.48 0.33
C ILE A 104 -4.41 2.21 -0.75
N ASP A 105 -4.75 3.47 -1.04
CA ASP A 105 -4.06 4.29 -2.04
C ASP A 105 -2.58 4.48 -1.69
N VAL A 106 -2.28 4.84 -0.43
CA VAL A 106 -0.89 4.98 0.05
C VAL A 106 -0.13 3.66 -0.05
N VAL A 107 -0.75 2.55 0.36
CA VAL A 107 -0.13 1.22 0.29
C VAL A 107 0.13 0.79 -1.16
N ASN A 108 -0.82 0.99 -2.07
CA ASN A 108 -0.65 0.68 -3.50
C ASN A 108 0.51 1.49 -4.09
N LYS A 109 0.51 2.80 -3.88
CA LYS A 109 1.54 3.70 -4.42
C LYS A 109 2.93 3.37 -3.89
N MET A 110 3.05 3.06 -2.60
CA MET A 110 4.29 2.58 -2.00
C MET A 110 4.76 1.28 -2.66
N PHE A 111 3.86 0.29 -2.79
CA PHE A 111 4.22 -1.00 -3.39
C PHE A 111 4.72 -0.83 -4.82
N ASP A 112 3.98 -0.07 -5.65
CA ASP A 112 4.37 0.24 -7.03
C ASP A 112 5.74 0.95 -7.07
N SER A 113 5.97 1.92 -6.17
CA SER A 113 7.22 2.70 -6.06
C SER A 113 8.43 1.84 -5.67
N SER A 114 8.20 0.78 -4.91
CA SER A 114 9.24 -0.17 -4.48
C SER A 114 9.41 -1.38 -5.42
N ASN A 115 8.63 -1.47 -6.50
CA ASN A 115 8.59 -2.64 -7.39
C ASN A 115 8.68 -2.24 -8.87
N SER A 116 9.49 -1.21 -9.15
CA SER A 116 9.84 -0.78 -10.50
C SER A 116 10.63 -1.88 -11.23
N LYS A 117 10.39 -2.01 -12.55
CA LYS A 117 11.06 -2.98 -13.42
C LYS A 117 11.56 -2.39 -14.73
N ASN A 118 10.95 -1.31 -15.18
CA ASN A 118 11.18 -0.71 -16.48
C ASN A 118 11.47 0.78 -16.30
N LEU A 119 12.34 1.34 -17.13
CA LEU A 119 12.62 2.78 -17.16
C LEU A 119 11.37 3.60 -17.49
N CYS A 120 10.58 3.08 -18.43
CA CYS A 120 9.31 3.64 -18.85
C CYS A 120 8.19 2.70 -18.44
N ASP A 121 7.27 3.18 -17.61
CA ASP A 121 6.04 2.46 -17.25
C ASP A 121 4.85 3.41 -17.38
N PRO A 122 3.70 2.96 -17.91
CA PRO A 122 2.47 3.76 -17.96
C PRO A 122 2.01 4.20 -16.57
N ASN A 123 2.28 3.41 -15.53
CA ASN A 123 2.03 3.80 -14.15
C ASN A 123 3.21 4.66 -13.64
N PRO A 124 3.01 5.95 -13.35
CA PRO A 124 4.08 6.83 -12.90
C PRO A 124 4.70 6.39 -11.57
N ASN A 125 3.98 5.61 -10.76
CA ASN A 125 4.50 5.08 -9.50
C ASN A 125 5.37 3.84 -9.70
N ARG A 126 5.43 3.24 -10.90
CA ARG A 126 6.30 2.08 -11.21
C ARG A 126 7.56 2.45 -11.96
N LYS A 127 7.79 3.76 -12.16
CA LYS A 127 9.03 4.27 -12.74
C LYS A 127 10.18 4.13 -11.73
N PRO A 128 11.44 4.10 -12.20
CA PRO A 128 12.59 4.04 -11.30
C PRO A 128 12.66 5.26 -10.38
N MET A 129 13.26 5.04 -9.21
CA MET A 129 13.53 6.10 -8.25
C MET A 129 14.56 7.08 -8.83
N SER A 130 14.17 8.33 -9.00
CA SER A 130 15.06 9.38 -9.46
C SER A 130 14.54 10.81 -9.29
N ASN A 131 15.41 11.81 -9.48
CA ASN A 131 15.02 13.22 -9.44
C ASN A 131 13.91 13.55 -10.47
N ARG A 132 13.84 12.82 -11.58
CA ARG A 132 12.79 12.96 -12.62
C ARG A 132 11.44 12.37 -12.18
N ASN A 133 11.46 11.52 -11.16
CA ASN A 133 10.30 10.83 -10.60
C ASN A 133 10.16 11.12 -9.09
N PRO A 134 10.02 12.40 -8.66
CA PRO A 134 9.99 12.78 -7.25
C PRO A 134 8.84 12.13 -6.47
N GLN A 135 7.74 11.79 -7.14
CA GLN A 135 6.58 11.10 -6.55
C GLN A 135 6.96 9.77 -5.88
N ILE A 136 8.01 9.09 -6.35
CA ILE A 136 8.47 7.82 -5.78
C ILE A 136 8.96 8.04 -4.35
N PHE A 137 9.77 9.08 -4.12
CA PHE A 137 10.26 9.46 -2.80
C PHE A 137 9.11 9.85 -1.87
N GLU A 138 8.17 10.65 -2.38
CA GLU A 138 7.00 11.07 -1.61
C GLU A 138 6.12 9.88 -1.20
N ASN A 139 5.91 8.91 -2.10
CA ASN A 139 5.11 7.73 -1.81
C ASN A 139 5.73 6.89 -0.70
N LEU A 140 7.05 6.69 -0.73
CA LEU A 140 7.78 5.96 0.30
C LEU A 140 7.74 6.71 1.65
N GLU A 141 7.92 8.03 1.65
CA GLU A 141 7.85 8.83 2.89
C GLU A 141 6.43 8.87 3.46
N LYS A 142 5.40 9.05 2.62
CA LYS A 142 3.99 8.99 3.05
C LYS A 142 3.66 7.65 3.71
N ALA A 143 4.13 6.53 3.13
CA ALA A 143 3.91 5.22 3.72
C ALA A 143 4.71 5.01 5.02
N LYS A 144 5.96 5.46 5.08
CA LYS A 144 6.76 5.46 6.30
C LYS A 144 6.06 6.21 7.44
N GLN A 145 5.56 7.41 7.18
CA GLN A 145 4.83 8.21 8.18
C GLN A 145 3.50 7.55 8.56
N LEU A 146 2.79 6.97 7.59
CA LEU A 146 1.56 6.22 7.84
C LEU A 146 1.81 5.07 8.84
N PHE A 147 2.74 4.16 8.52
CA PHE A 147 2.98 2.97 9.35
C PHE A 147 3.67 3.25 10.68
N LYS A 148 4.43 4.35 10.81
CA LYS A 148 4.91 4.83 12.13
C LYS A 148 3.79 5.15 13.10
N ASN A 149 2.67 5.64 12.58
CA ASN A 149 1.54 6.11 13.39
C ASN A 149 0.32 5.19 13.31
N THR A 150 0.52 3.94 12.87
CA THR A 150 -0.56 2.96 12.73
C THR A 150 -0.42 1.86 13.77
N ILE A 151 -1.50 1.57 14.49
CA ILE A 151 -1.61 0.41 15.39
C ILE A 151 -2.73 -0.51 14.89
N LYS A 152 -2.69 -1.77 15.30
CA LYS A 152 -3.74 -2.76 15.03
C LYS A 152 -4.57 -3.01 16.27
N ILE A 153 -5.89 -2.98 16.11
CA ILE A 153 -6.89 -3.41 17.09
C ILE A 153 -7.45 -4.76 16.66
N CYS A 154 -7.12 -5.83 17.39
CA CYS A 154 -7.58 -7.19 17.05
C CYS A 154 -9.10 -7.33 17.21
N HIS A 155 -9.80 -7.88 16.20
CA HIS A 155 -11.26 -8.04 16.28
C HIS A 155 -11.69 -8.96 17.42
N ARG A 156 -10.98 -10.07 17.62
CA ARG A 156 -11.32 -11.13 18.59
C ARG A 156 -10.96 -10.74 20.02
N THR A 157 -9.74 -10.28 20.25
CA THR A 157 -9.21 -10.05 21.61
C THR A 157 -9.28 -8.60 22.04
N LYS A 158 -9.59 -7.67 21.12
CA LYS A 158 -9.49 -6.21 21.32
C LYS A 158 -8.09 -5.71 21.72
N LYS A 159 -7.09 -6.59 21.69
CA LYS A 159 -5.70 -6.24 22.00
C LYS A 159 -5.15 -5.27 20.95
N ILE A 160 -4.55 -4.19 21.45
CA ILE A 160 -3.78 -3.23 20.67
C ILE A 160 -2.36 -3.77 20.48
N SER A 161 -1.83 -3.67 19.27
CA SER A 161 -0.48 -4.13 18.94
C SER A 161 0.10 -3.38 17.75
N ILE A 162 1.43 -3.41 17.61
CA ILE A 162 2.13 -2.98 16.40
C ILE A 162 2.61 -4.25 15.68
N PRO A 163 1.94 -4.68 14.59
CA PRO A 163 2.40 -5.80 13.79
C PRO A 163 3.84 -5.62 13.29
N PRO A 164 4.69 -6.67 13.32
CA PRO A 164 6.07 -6.57 12.84
C PRO A 164 6.21 -6.08 11.39
N CYS A 165 5.22 -6.36 10.53
CA CYS A 165 5.23 -5.86 9.16
C CYS A 165 5.14 -4.34 9.05
N PHE A 166 4.58 -3.64 10.05
CA PHE A 166 4.54 -2.17 10.04
C PHE A 166 5.95 -1.61 10.24
N ILE A 167 6.67 -2.16 11.20
CA ILE A 167 8.09 -1.85 11.43
C ILE A 167 8.92 -2.21 10.20
N GLY A 168 8.68 -3.39 9.61
CA GLY A 168 9.35 -3.84 8.40
C GLY A 168 9.15 -2.88 7.21
N ILE A 169 7.95 -2.30 7.04
CA ILE A 169 7.69 -1.29 6.01
C ILE A 169 8.48 -0.01 6.30
N VAL A 170 8.49 0.47 7.55
CA VAL A 170 9.25 1.67 7.95
C VAL A 170 10.75 1.48 7.68
N TRP A 171 11.32 0.33 8.03
CA TRP A 171 12.73 0.04 7.78
C TRP A 171 13.01 -0.10 6.29
N THR A 172 12.18 -0.84 5.54
CA THR A 172 12.36 -1.06 4.11
C THR A 172 12.31 0.24 3.32
N THR A 173 11.30 1.09 3.57
CA THR A 173 11.16 2.40 2.90
C THR A 173 12.33 3.33 3.22
N THR A 174 12.78 3.37 4.48
CA THR A 174 13.95 4.15 4.90
C THR A 174 15.23 3.64 4.23
N ALA A 175 15.43 2.32 4.21
CA ALA A 175 16.59 1.68 3.63
C ALA A 175 16.69 1.89 2.11
N ILE A 176 15.57 1.83 1.38
CA ILE A 176 15.52 2.11 -0.05
C ILE A 176 15.95 3.56 -0.34
N GLN A 177 15.40 4.53 0.41
CA GLN A 177 15.76 5.95 0.24
C GLN A 177 17.23 6.21 0.53
N GLN A 178 17.75 5.67 1.64
CA GLN A 178 19.14 5.87 2.03
C GLN A 178 20.12 5.18 1.08
N LEU A 179 19.77 3.99 0.58
CA LEU A 179 20.57 3.29 -0.43
C LEU A 179 20.66 4.14 -1.70
N TYR A 180 19.54 4.64 -2.20
CA TYR A 180 19.54 5.49 -3.40
C TYR A 180 20.45 6.71 -3.25
N GLU A 181 20.35 7.46 -2.14
CA GLU A 181 21.20 8.64 -1.93
C GLU A 181 22.68 8.28 -1.79
N SER A 182 22.99 7.14 -1.15
CA SER A 182 24.35 6.63 -1.02
C SER A 182 24.97 6.31 -2.38
N GLU A 183 24.28 5.51 -3.20
CA GLU A 183 24.76 5.11 -4.53
C GLU A 183 24.86 6.32 -5.47
N LYS A 184 23.88 7.23 -5.43
CA LYS A 184 23.91 8.47 -6.22
C LYS A 184 25.13 9.33 -5.89
N LEU A 185 25.48 9.45 -4.61
CA LEU A 185 26.66 10.20 -4.18
C LEU A 185 27.95 9.53 -4.67
N GLU A 186 28.06 8.20 -4.54
CA GLU A 186 29.22 7.44 -4.99
C GLU A 186 29.40 7.49 -6.52
N MET A 187 28.32 7.37 -7.29
CA MET A 187 28.40 7.49 -8.75
C MET A 187 28.82 8.89 -9.20
N SER A 188 28.47 9.93 -8.43
CA SER A 188 28.86 11.32 -8.72
C SER A 188 30.34 11.58 -8.50
N THR A 189 31.02 10.80 -7.64
CA THR A 189 32.48 10.94 -7.41
C THR A 189 33.32 10.17 -8.41
N VAL A 190 32.77 9.09 -9.00
CA VAL A 190 33.48 8.22 -9.95
C VAL A 190 33.43 8.76 -11.39
N VAL A 191 32.40 9.53 -11.77
CA VAL A 191 32.21 10.03 -13.14
C VAL A 191 32.28 11.56 -13.15
N PRO A 192 33.42 12.17 -13.55
CA PRO A 192 33.52 13.62 -13.66
C PRO A 192 32.70 14.10 -14.86
N SER A 193 31.63 14.85 -14.59
CA SER A 193 30.98 15.79 -15.52
C SER A 193 30.77 15.29 -16.95
N THR A 194 29.99 14.24 -17.11
CA THR A 194 29.03 14.21 -18.22
C THR A 194 27.65 14.39 -17.60
N ASN A 195 26.80 15.23 -18.19
CA ASN A 195 25.40 15.45 -17.78
C ASN A 195 24.54 14.19 -17.97
N ILE A 196 25.03 13.03 -17.56
CA ILE A 196 24.28 11.79 -17.50
C ILE A 196 23.69 11.78 -16.10
N GLU A 197 22.50 12.38 -15.96
CA GLU A 197 21.66 12.07 -14.82
C GLU A 197 21.48 10.55 -14.83
N TYR A 198 22.06 9.87 -13.83
CA TYR A 198 21.82 8.45 -13.60
C TYR A 198 20.38 8.29 -13.11
N PHE A 199 19.50 8.28 -14.11
CA PHE A 199 18.05 8.19 -14.11
C PHE A 199 17.27 9.28 -13.39
#